data_AF-A0A3R9ZFE1-F1
#
_entry.id   AF-A0A3R9ZFE1-F1
#
_cell.length_a   1.000
_cell.length_b   1.000
_cell.length_c   1.000
_cell.angle_alpha   90.00
_cell.angle_beta   90.00
_cell.angle_gamma   90.00
#
_symmetry.space_group_name_H-M   'P 1'
#
loop_
_entity.id
_entity.type
_entity.pdbx_description
1 polymer ?
#
loop_
_entity_poly.entity_id
_entity_poly.type
_entity_poly.pdbx_seq_one_letter_code
_entity_poly.pdbx_strand_id
1 'polypeptide(L)'
;MLRREPNPNRNHPLHCPWCAGEDLFPNEIEDFGWLCRDCTRVFSVRYYGQDAPEHRPAPARSTSQAIKNSLKRHGHLQEEEK
;
A
#
# COMPACT_ATOMS: atom_id res chain seq x y z
N MET A 1 -29.27 10.35 5.35
CA MET A 1 -27.83 10.69 5.33
C MET A 1 -27.29 10.38 3.94
N LEU A 2 -26.95 11.37 3.14
CA LEU A 2 -26.30 11.15 1.84
C LEU A 2 -24.85 10.74 2.08
N ARG A 3 -24.62 9.43 2.26
CA ARG A 3 -23.27 8.89 2.25
C ARG A 3 -22.82 8.84 0.80
N ARG A 4 -21.76 9.56 0.45
CA ARG A 4 -21.13 9.47 -0.87
C ARG A 4 -20.76 8.03 -1.19
N GLU A 5 -20.86 7.64 -2.46
CA GLU A 5 -20.38 6.35 -2.94
C GLU A 5 -18.91 6.16 -2.50
N PRO A 6 -18.54 5.04 -1.85
CA PRO A 6 -17.16 4.81 -1.45
C PRO A 6 -16.24 4.78 -2.68
N ASN A 7 -15.21 5.63 -2.70
CA ASN A 7 -14.15 5.53 -3.70
C ASN A 7 -13.00 4.69 -3.11
N PRO A 8 -12.77 3.45 -3.59
CA PRO A 8 -11.75 2.56 -3.04
C PRO A 8 -10.31 3.08 -3.24
N ASN A 9 -10.11 4.05 -4.14
CA ASN A 9 -8.82 4.70 -4.37
C ASN A 9 -8.68 6.04 -3.62
N ARG A 10 -9.62 6.40 -2.74
CA ARG A 10 -9.53 7.63 -1.93
C ARG A 10 -8.48 7.44 -0.84
N ASN A 11 -7.26 7.91 -1.11
CA ASN A 11 -6.25 8.03 -0.07
C ASN A 11 -6.58 9.19 0.88
N HIS A 12 -6.40 8.96 2.18
CA HIS A 12 -6.49 9.98 3.23
C HIS A 12 -5.10 10.56 3.49
N PRO A 13 -4.78 11.78 3.03
CA PRO A 13 -3.55 12.46 3.43
C PRO A 13 -3.58 12.73 4.93
N LEU A 14 -2.43 12.60 5.59
CA LEU A 14 -2.31 12.90 7.03
C LEU A 14 -1.99 14.37 7.28
N HIS A 15 -1.32 15.04 6.33
CA HIS A 15 -0.91 16.44 6.47
C HIS A 15 -1.21 17.25 5.21
N CYS A 16 -1.60 18.51 5.40
CA CYS A 16 -1.70 19.50 4.34
C CYS A 16 -0.30 19.76 3.74
N PRO A 17 -0.12 19.68 2.41
CA PRO A 17 1.18 19.88 1.77
C PRO A 17 1.68 21.33 1.86
N TRP A 18 0.85 22.27 2.34
CA TRP A 18 1.20 23.69 2.44
C TRP A 18 1.45 24.18 3.87
N CYS A 19 0.63 23.79 4.83
CA CYS A 19 0.75 24.27 6.22
C CYS A 19 1.06 23.18 7.24
N ALA A 20 1.21 21.93 6.81
CA ALA A 20 1.37 20.74 7.66
C ALA A 20 0.21 20.47 8.65
N GLY A 21 -0.87 21.24 8.59
CA GLY A 21 -2.08 21.01 9.37
C GLY A 21 -2.74 19.67 9.06
N GLU A 22 -3.42 19.10 10.04
CA GLU A 22 -4.04 17.77 9.98
C GLU A 22 -5.56 17.84 9.78
N ASP A 23 -6.14 19.04 9.83
CA ASP A 23 -7.59 19.26 9.75
C ASP A 23 -8.10 19.21 8.29
N LEU A 24 -8.17 17.99 7.73
CA LEU A 24 -8.41 17.71 6.31
C LEU A 24 -9.79 17.08 6.06
N PHE A 25 -10.56 17.67 5.14
CA PHE A 25 -11.93 17.25 4.82
C PHE A 25 -12.08 16.94 3.33
N PRO A 26 -12.86 15.91 2.95
CA PRO A 26 -13.16 15.65 1.54
C PRO A 26 -13.80 16.88 0.89
N ASN A 27 -13.24 17.33 -0.22
CA ASN A 27 -13.80 18.41 -1.02
C ASN A 27 -14.78 17.86 -2.09
N GLU A 28 -15.63 18.72 -2.64
CA GLU A 28 -16.66 18.33 -3.61
C GLU A 28 -16.26 18.59 -5.08
N ILE A 29 -15.22 19.39 -5.32
CA ILE A 29 -14.80 19.80 -6.66
C ILE A 29 -14.23 18.60 -7.44
N GLU A 30 -13.52 17.69 -6.75
CA GLU A 30 -12.95 16.48 -7.36
C GLU A 30 -13.19 15.25 -6.47
N ASP A 31 -13.31 14.07 -7.09
CA ASP A 31 -13.42 12.79 -6.38
C ASP A 31 -12.25 12.51 -5.42
N PHE A 32 -11.10 13.13 -5.67
CA PHE A 32 -9.89 13.00 -4.87
C PHE A 32 -9.52 14.30 -4.13
N GLY A 33 -10.44 15.25 -4.07
CA GLY A 33 -10.23 16.57 -3.50
C GLY A 33 -10.26 16.58 -1.97
N TRP A 34 -9.46 17.46 -1.38
CA TRP A 34 -9.27 17.70 0.05
C TRP A 34 -9.22 19.19 0.32
N LEU A 35 -9.98 19.64 1.33
CA LEU A 35 -9.92 20.98 1.91
C LEU A 35 -9.13 20.91 3.21
N CYS A 36 -8.09 21.73 3.34
CA CYS A 36 -7.47 22.00 4.63
C CYS A 36 -8.21 23.14 5.32
N ARG A 37 -8.72 22.92 6.52
CA ARG A 37 -9.44 23.96 7.28
C ARG A 37 -8.50 24.97 7.97
N ASP A 38 -7.25 24.58 8.24
CA ASP A 38 -6.27 25.49 8.86
C ASP A 38 -5.82 26.61 7.91
N CYS A 39 -5.61 26.28 6.62
CA CYS A 39 -5.10 27.24 5.64
C CYS A 39 -6.01 27.45 4.42
N THR A 40 -7.24 26.92 4.48
CA THR A 40 -8.32 27.07 3.48
C THR A 40 -7.99 26.66 2.05
N ARG A 41 -6.92 25.89 1.83
CA ARG A 41 -6.52 25.45 0.48
C ARG A 41 -7.21 24.14 0.10
N VAL A 42 -7.49 24.02 -1.19
CA VAL A 42 -8.03 22.79 -1.79
C VAL A 42 -6.96 22.14 -2.67
N PHE A 43 -6.73 20.85 -2.50
CA PHE A 43 -5.82 20.00 -3.29
C PHE A 43 -6.49 18.69 -3.66
N SER A 44 -5.93 17.95 -4.61
CA SER A 44 -6.26 16.53 -4.80
C SER A 44 -5.05 15.63 -4.57
N VAL A 45 -5.32 14.43 -4.06
CA VAL A 45 -4.32 13.38 -3.82
C VAL A 45 -4.71 12.14 -4.62
N ARG A 46 -3.85 11.75 -5.58
CA ARG A 46 -4.06 10.56 -6.41
C ARG A 46 -2.97 9.54 -6.14
N TYR A 47 -3.38 8.30 -5.89
CA TYR A 47 -2.47 7.16 -5.81
C TYR A 47 -2.43 6.46 -7.17
N TYR A 48 -1.25 6.41 -7.79
CA TYR A 48 -1.06 5.82 -9.12
C TYR A 48 -0.60 4.36 -9.08
N GLY A 49 -0.21 3.84 -7.92
CA GLY A 49 0.34 2.49 -7.75
C GLY A 49 1.75 2.49 -7.17
N GLN A 50 2.42 1.35 -7.27
CA GLN A 50 3.83 1.16 -6.89
C GLN A 50 4.65 0.92 -8.17
N ASP A 51 5.78 1.60 -8.29
CA ASP A 51 6.75 1.34 -9.36
C ASP A 51 7.52 0.04 -9.13
N ALA A 52 8.24 -0.41 -10.17
CA ALA A 52 9.11 -1.58 -10.04
C ALA A 52 10.29 -1.28 -9.09
N PRO A 53 10.63 -2.20 -8.16
CA PRO A 53 11.80 -2.03 -7.31
C PRO A 53 13.09 -2.08 -8.15
N GLU A 54 14.09 -1.28 -7.78
CA GLU A 54 15.41 -1.30 -8.44
C GLU A 54 16.04 -2.70 -8.40
N HIS A 55 15.95 -3.36 -7.25
CA HIS A 55 16.27 -4.78 -7.10
C HIS A 55 15.05 -5.57 -6.67
N ARG A 56 14.49 -6.35 -7.60
CA ARG A 56 13.42 -7.28 -7.26
C ARG A 56 14.00 -8.41 -6.41
N PRO A 57 13.53 -8.63 -5.16
CA PRO A 57 13.98 -9.75 -4.36
C PRO A 57 13.66 -11.07 -5.08
N ALA A 58 14.49 -12.09 -4.84
CA ALA A 58 14.18 -13.43 -5.30
C ALA A 58 12.77 -13.83 -4.84
N PRO A 59 11.99 -14.53 -5.68
CA PRO A 59 10.64 -14.92 -5.33
C PRO A 59 10.64 -15.70 -4.00
N ALA A 60 9.63 -15.43 -3.17
CA ALA A 60 9.46 -16.16 -1.93
C ALA A 60 9.35 -17.66 -2.23
N ARG A 61 10.05 -18.47 -1.43
CA ARG A 61 9.96 -19.93 -1.55
C ARG A 61 8.54 -20.36 -1.25
N SER A 62 8.01 -21.31 -2.03
CA SER A 62 6.75 -21.95 -1.68
C SER A 62 6.87 -22.67 -0.33
N THR A 63 5.75 -22.87 0.36
CA THR A 63 5.69 -23.61 1.63
C THR A 63 6.33 -24.99 1.48
N SER A 64 6.01 -25.72 0.41
CA SER A 64 6.60 -27.04 0.14
C SER A 64 8.11 -26.98 -0.05
N GLN A 65 8.63 -25.97 -0.76
CA GLN A 65 10.06 -25.77 -0.94
C GLN A 65 10.74 -25.43 0.40
N ALA A 66 10.12 -24.57 1.21
CA ALA A 66 10.61 -24.19 2.53
C ALA A 66 10.70 -25.40 3.46
N ILE A 67 9.67 -26.26 3.48
CA ILE A 67 9.64 -27.51 4.24
C ILE A 67 10.74 -28.45 3.76
N LYS A 68 10.85 -28.71 2.46
CA LYS A 68 11.92 -29.58 1.92
C LYS A 68 13.31 -29.07 2.31
N ASN A 69 13.56 -27.76 2.18
CA ASN A 69 14.83 -27.17 2.59
C ASN A 69 15.11 -27.32 4.09
N SER A 70 14.07 -27.20 4.92
CA SER A 70 14.18 -27.40 6.37
C SER A 70 14.52 -28.85 6.69
N LEU A 71 13.76 -29.81 6.15
CA LEU A 71 14.00 -31.22 6.37
C LEU A 71 15.40 -31.63 5.88
N LYS A 72 15.86 -31.12 4.73
CA LYS A 72 17.21 -31.38 4.22
C LYS A 72 18.27 -30.85 5.18
N ARG A 73 18.11 -29.60 5.66
CA ARG A 73 19.03 -28.97 6.61
C ARG A 73 19.16 -29.76 7.92
N HIS A 74 18.06 -30.36 8.37
CA HIS A 74 18.01 -31.15 9.60
C HIS A 74 18.28 -32.65 9.39
N GLY A 75 18.65 -33.08 8.17
CA GLY A 75 18.98 -34.48 7.88
C GLY A 75 17.77 -35.42 7.83
N HIS A 76 16.56 -34.90 7.66
CA HIS A 76 15.30 -35.67 7.61
C HIS A 76 14.81 -35.96 6.18
N LEU A 77 15.61 -35.66 5.15
CA LEU A 77 15.31 -36.04 3.77
C LEU A 77 16.35 -37.03 3.27
N GLN A 78 15.89 -38.16 2.76
CA GLN A 78 16.69 -39.09 1.99
C GLN A 78 16.72 -38.57 0.54
N GLU A 79 17.90 -38.48 -0.07
CA GLU A 79 18.01 -38.16 -1.49
C GLU A 79 17.54 -39.40 -2.26
N GLU A 80 16.38 -39.30 -2.93
CA GLU A 80 15.96 -40.30 -3.90
C GLU A 80 16.90 -40.18 -5.11
N GLU A 81 17.92 -41.05 -5.12
CA GLU A 81 18.81 -41.27 -6.26
C GLU A 81 17.96 -41.83 -7.42
N LYS A 82 18.01 -41.17 -8.58
CA LYS A 82 17.51 -41.71 -9.85
C LYS A 82 18.66 -41.85 -10.82
#